data_AF-A0A8X6W290-F1
#
_entry.id   AF-A0A8X6W290-F1
#
_cell.length_a   1.000
_cell.length_b   1.000
_cell.length_c   1.000
_cell.angle_alpha   90.00
_cell.angle_beta   90.00
_cell.angle_gamma   90.00
#
_symmetry.space_group_name_H-M   'P 1'
#
loop_
_entity.id
_entity.type
_entity.pdbx_description
1 polymer ?
#
loop_
_entity_poly.entity_id
_entity_poly.type
_entity_poly.pdbx_seq_one_letter_code
_entity_poly.pdbx_strand_id
1 'polypeptide(L)'
;MLDGQRRAQLSALSRVEGVACFRIITRHDYLQAHLFKIGLADSPLCPLCNSVPMTGEHLSACPALLHVLSQDNCGVLLRARATSALYWTARRLMSERTLAGIIKKKYFYQYSTF
;
A
#
# COMPACT_ATOMS: atom_id res chain seq x y z
N MET A 1 -20.23 2.12 1.25
CA MET A 1 -20.22 0.87 2.05
C MET A 1 -19.79 -0.26 1.13
N LEU A 2 -19.07 -1.27 1.62
CA LEU A 2 -18.68 -2.44 0.80
C LEU A 2 -19.85 -3.40 0.67
N ASP A 3 -20.15 -3.86 -0.55
CA ASP A 3 -21.26 -4.79 -0.81
C ASP A 3 -21.05 -6.16 -0.14
N GLY A 4 -22.13 -6.91 0.08
CA GLY A 4 -22.12 -8.20 0.78
C GLY A 4 -21.15 -9.23 0.20
N GLN A 5 -20.96 -9.25 -1.13
CA GLN A 5 -19.97 -10.10 -1.81
C GLN A 5 -18.53 -9.75 -1.42
N ARG A 6 -18.21 -8.46 -1.25
CA ARG A 6 -16.88 -7.99 -0.84
C ARG A 6 -16.60 -8.30 0.64
N ARG A 7 -17.64 -8.32 1.49
CA ARG A 7 -17.53 -8.73 2.91
C ARG A 7 -17.19 -10.21 3.07
N ALA A 8 -17.86 -11.10 2.34
CA ALA A 8 -17.62 -12.55 2.40
C ALA A 8 -16.25 -12.97 1.83
N GLN A 9 -15.66 -12.16 0.95
CA GLN A 9 -14.33 -12.41 0.40
C GLN A 9 -13.20 -11.98 1.34
N LEU A 10 -13.44 -10.98 2.21
CA LEU A 10 -12.48 -10.55 3.24
C LEU A 10 -12.36 -11.55 4.39
N SER A 11 -13.41 -12.33 4.70
CA SER A 11 -13.37 -13.30 5.80
C SER A 11 -12.46 -14.52 5.56
N ALA A 12 -12.07 -14.77 4.30
CA ALA A 12 -11.10 -15.80 3.94
C ALA A 12 -9.65 -15.28 3.89
N LEU A 13 -9.43 -14.00 4.20
CA LEU A 13 -8.11 -13.38 4.27
C LEU A 13 -7.59 -13.40 5.71
N SER A 14 -6.27 -13.53 5.86
CA SER A 14 -5.61 -13.26 7.13
C SER A 14 -5.84 -11.79 7.54
N ARG A 15 -5.68 -11.48 8.83
CA ARG A 15 -5.79 -10.10 9.35
C ARG A 15 -4.90 -9.12 8.56
N VAL A 16 -3.68 -9.52 8.24
CA VAL A 16 -2.69 -8.70 7.52
C VAL A 16 -3.20 -8.37 6.11
N GLU A 17 -3.76 -9.36 5.42
CA GLU A 17 -4.32 -9.19 4.08
C GLU A 17 -5.59 -8.35 4.07
N GLY A 18 -6.51 -8.62 4.99
CA GLY A 18 -7.75 -7.87 5.14
C GLY A 18 -7.51 -6.39 5.46
N VAL A 19 -6.57 -6.09 6.36
CA VAL A 19 -6.22 -4.70 6.73
C VAL A 19 -5.66 -3.92 5.54
N ALA A 20 -4.74 -4.50 4.77
CA ALA A 20 -4.19 -3.83 3.59
C ALA A 20 -5.27 -3.55 2.54
N CYS A 21 -6.09 -4.57 2.23
CA CYS A 21 -7.19 -4.42 1.28
C CYS A 21 -8.20 -3.37 1.74
N PHE A 22 -8.60 -3.40 3.01
CA PHE A 22 -9.53 -2.44 3.57
C PHE A 22 -9.02 -0.99 3.44
N ARG A 23 -7.75 -0.75 3.81
CA ARG A 23 -7.14 0.58 3.71
C ARG A 23 -7.12 1.10 2.27
N ILE A 24 -6.70 0.26 1.32
CA ILE A 24 -6.66 0.63 -0.10
C ILE A 24 -8.07 0.91 -0.64
N ILE A 25 -9.03 0.00 -0.39
CA ILE A 25 -10.38 0.11 -0.94
C ILE A 25 -11.10 1.36 -0.39
N THR A 26 -10.92 1.65 0.90
CA THR A 26 -11.53 2.82 1.53
C THR A 26 -10.79 4.12 1.24
N ARG A 27 -9.65 4.06 0.51
CA ARG A 27 -8.76 5.20 0.24
C ARG A 27 -8.28 5.92 1.51
N HIS A 28 -8.37 5.23 2.66
CA HIS A 28 -7.76 5.62 3.94
C HIS A 28 -6.47 4.81 4.11
N ASP A 29 -5.64 4.87 3.08
CA ASP A 29 -4.35 4.22 3.03
C ASP A 29 -3.26 5.20 3.43
N TYR A 30 -2.14 4.67 3.90
CA TYR A 30 -0.97 5.48 4.25
C TYR A 30 0.02 5.56 3.08
N LEU A 31 -0.50 5.64 1.86
CA LEU A 31 0.32 5.86 0.67
C LEU A 31 0.55 7.35 0.45
N GLN A 32 1.61 7.66 -0.27
CA GLN A 32 2.11 9.02 -0.37
C GLN A 32 1.06 10.02 -0.88
N ALA A 33 0.23 9.63 -1.86
CA ALA A 33 -0.79 10.52 -2.40
C ALA A 33 -1.86 10.89 -1.36
N HIS A 34 -2.27 9.92 -0.52
CA HIS A 34 -3.21 10.19 0.57
C HIS A 34 -2.57 11.08 1.64
N LEU A 35 -1.34 10.75 2.06
CA LEU A 35 -0.59 11.55 3.04
C LEU A 35 -0.41 13.00 2.58
N PHE A 36 -0.11 13.22 1.30
CA PHE A 36 0.01 14.57 0.72
C PHE A 36 -1.33 15.32 0.80
N LYS A 37 -2.44 14.66 0.45
CA LYS A 37 -3.78 15.26 0.50
C LYS A 37 -4.18 15.74 1.90
N ILE A 38 -3.71 15.08 2.95
CA ILE A 38 -3.95 15.47 4.36
C ILE A 38 -2.83 16.32 4.97
N GLY A 39 -1.87 16.81 4.16
CA GLY A 39 -0.78 17.66 4.62
C GLY A 39 0.33 16.94 5.39
N LEU A 40 0.33 15.60 5.38
CA LEU A 40 1.34 14.75 6.02
C LEU A 40 2.44 14.27 5.06
N ALA A 41 2.53 14.83 3.86
CA ALA A 41 3.67 14.62 2.97
C ALA A 41 3.92 15.88 2.15
N ASP A 42 5.19 16.12 1.79
CA ASP A 42 5.58 17.29 0.99
C ASP A 42 5.32 17.09 -0.53
N SER A 43 5.15 15.83 -0.98
CA SER A 43 4.90 15.48 -2.37
C SER A 43 3.97 14.26 -2.46
N PRO A 44 3.07 14.19 -3.46
CA PRO A 44 2.23 13.03 -3.69
C PRO A 44 2.96 11.90 -4.43
N LEU A 45 4.12 12.20 -5.04
CA LEU A 45 4.87 11.28 -5.89
C LEU A 45 5.31 10.04 -5.15
N CYS A 46 5.35 8.92 -5.84
CA CYS A 46 5.78 7.66 -5.24
C CYS A 46 7.21 7.75 -4.74
N PRO A 47 7.47 7.59 -3.42
CA PRO A 47 8.82 7.66 -2.89
C PRO A 47 9.70 6.48 -3.32
N LEU A 48 9.11 5.45 -3.94
CA LEU A 48 9.82 4.27 -4.43
C LEU A 48 10.38 4.45 -5.85
N CYS A 49 9.56 4.98 -6.77
CA CYS A 49 9.95 5.17 -8.17
C CYS A 49 9.99 6.64 -8.64
N ASN A 50 9.54 7.58 -7.81
CA ASN A 50 9.55 9.03 -8.02
C ASN A 50 8.90 9.52 -9.33
N SER A 51 7.98 8.76 -9.92
CA SER A 51 7.41 9.05 -11.25
C SER A 51 5.98 9.58 -11.21
N VAL A 52 5.08 8.91 -10.49
CA VAL A 52 3.66 9.25 -10.43
C VAL A 52 3.14 9.21 -8.99
N PRO A 53 1.99 9.84 -8.69
CA PRO A 53 1.41 9.77 -7.35
C PRO A 53 1.21 8.34 -6.85
N MET A 54 1.60 8.07 -5.60
CA MET A 54 1.43 6.73 -5.02
C MET A 54 0.02 6.50 -4.54
N THR A 55 -0.79 5.89 -5.38
CA THR A 55 -2.16 5.45 -5.09
C THR A 55 -2.23 3.92 -5.01
N GLY A 56 -3.37 3.40 -4.55
CA GLY A 56 -3.69 1.97 -4.62
C GLY A 56 -3.56 1.35 -6.02
N GLU A 57 -3.82 2.15 -7.07
CA GLU A 57 -3.68 1.72 -8.47
C GLU A 57 -2.22 1.72 -8.91
N HIS A 58 -1.46 2.75 -8.53
CA HIS A 58 -0.02 2.77 -8.81
C HIS A 58 0.73 1.63 -8.13
N LEU A 59 0.31 1.18 -6.95
CA LEU A 59 0.91 0.05 -6.23
C LEU A 59 1.07 -1.20 -7.11
N SER A 60 0.05 -1.55 -7.89
CA SER A 60 0.08 -2.70 -8.80
C SER A 60 0.91 -2.49 -10.07
N ALA A 61 1.28 -1.26 -10.38
CA ALA A 61 2.07 -0.91 -11.57
C ALA A 61 3.44 -0.33 -11.21
N CYS A 62 3.79 -0.26 -9.92
CA CYS A 62 5.00 0.42 -9.47
C CYS A 62 6.24 -0.40 -9.90
N PRO A 63 7.16 0.18 -10.68
CA PRO A 63 8.35 -0.55 -11.13
C PRO A 63 9.21 -1.06 -9.97
N ALA A 64 9.25 -0.31 -8.86
CA ALA A 64 9.97 -0.68 -7.65
C ALA A 64 9.39 -1.91 -6.93
N LEU A 65 8.15 -2.32 -7.27
CA LEU A 65 7.44 -3.44 -6.66
C LEU A 65 7.20 -4.60 -7.64
N LEU A 66 7.70 -4.51 -8.87
CA LEU A 66 7.46 -5.53 -9.90
C LEU A 66 7.97 -6.92 -9.48
N HIS A 67 9.05 -6.97 -8.70
CA HIS A 67 9.59 -8.21 -8.13
C HIS A 67 8.63 -8.92 -7.14
N VAL A 68 7.63 -8.22 -6.61
CA VAL A 68 6.60 -8.78 -5.72
C VAL A 68 5.48 -9.45 -6.51
N LEU A 69 5.32 -9.08 -7.78
CA LEU A 69 4.24 -9.53 -8.67
C LEU A 69 4.56 -10.81 -9.44
N SER A 70 5.71 -11.46 -9.19
CA SER A 70 6.11 -12.66 -9.92
C SER A 70 5.30 -13.89 -9.49
N GLN A 71 4.05 -13.99 -9.95
CA GLN A 71 3.39 -15.19 -10.49
C GLN A 71 1.90 -14.91 -10.70
N ASP A 72 1.49 -14.97 -11.98
CA ASP A 72 0.09 -14.95 -12.40
C ASP A 72 -0.67 -16.13 -11.80
N ASN A 73 -1.81 -15.85 -11.18
CA ASN A 73 -2.89 -16.82 -11.02
C ASN A 73 -4.22 -16.08 -10.76
N CYS A 74 -5.28 -16.49 -11.46
CA CYS A 74 -6.55 -15.78 -11.54
C CYS A 74 -7.51 -16.21 -10.41
N GLY A 75 -7.65 -15.37 -9.38
CA GLY A 75 -8.70 -15.50 -8.35
C GLY A 75 -8.82 -14.23 -7.51
N VAL A 76 -10.03 -13.84 -7.08
CA VAL A 76 -10.26 -12.62 -6.28
C VAL A 76 -9.50 -12.65 -4.95
N LEU A 77 -9.47 -13.82 -4.30
CA LEU A 77 -8.70 -14.03 -3.08
C LEU A 77 -7.21 -13.78 -3.34
N LEU A 78 -6.67 -14.32 -4.43
CA LEU A 78 -5.27 -14.17 -4.80
C LEU A 78 -4.92 -12.72 -5.17
N ARG A 79 -5.82 -11.98 -5.82
CA ARG A 79 -5.65 -10.53 -6.03
C ARG A 79 -5.58 -9.77 -4.71
N ALA A 80 -6.42 -10.12 -3.74
CA ALA A 80 -6.38 -9.49 -2.41
C ALA A 80 -5.07 -9.82 -1.67
N ARG A 81 -4.58 -11.06 -1.76
CA ARG A 81 -3.26 -11.46 -1.23
C ARG A 81 -2.12 -10.69 -1.89
N ALA A 82 -2.11 -10.60 -3.22
CA ALA A 82 -1.11 -9.86 -3.98
C ALA A 82 -1.15 -8.35 -3.65
N THR A 83 -2.34 -7.76 -3.58
CA THR A 83 -2.55 -6.36 -3.18
C THR A 83 -2.01 -6.10 -1.78
N SER A 84 -2.25 -7.03 -0.84
CA SER A 84 -1.69 -6.95 0.51
C SER A 84 -0.16 -7.01 0.50
N ALA A 85 0.42 -7.97 -0.22
CA ALA A 85 1.87 -8.13 -0.32
C ALA A 85 2.55 -6.87 -0.89
N LEU A 86 1.97 -6.29 -1.95
CA LEU A 86 2.41 -5.02 -2.51
C LEU A 86 2.33 -3.89 -1.48
N TYR A 87 1.20 -3.76 -0.80
CA TYR A 87 0.98 -2.70 0.18
C TYR A 87 2.01 -2.75 1.31
N TRP A 88 2.18 -3.92 1.93
CA TRP A 88 3.11 -4.07 3.04
C TRP A 88 4.57 -3.99 2.59
N THR A 89 4.91 -4.49 1.40
CA THR A 89 6.26 -4.34 0.84
C THR A 89 6.58 -2.87 0.57
N ALA A 90 5.65 -2.14 -0.03
CA ALA A 90 5.82 -0.72 -0.29
C ALA A 90 6.04 0.05 1.01
N ARG A 91 5.25 -0.24 2.05
CA ARG A 91 5.37 0.36 3.38
C ARG A 91 6.72 0.07 4.05
N ARG A 92 7.20 -1.17 3.94
CA ARG A 92 8.53 -1.55 4.42
C ARG A 92 9.63 -0.76 3.70
N LEU A 93 9.59 -0.71 2.37
CA LEU A 93 10.59 0.03 1.57
C LEU A 93 10.55 1.54 1.84
N MET A 94 9.36 2.12 2.04
CA MET A 94 9.20 3.52 2.46
C MET A 94 9.83 3.77 3.83
N SER A 95 9.65 2.84 4.78
CA SER A 95 10.27 2.91 6.10
C SER A 95 11.79 2.85 6.01
N GLU A 96 12.34 1.88 5.27
CA GLU A 96 13.78 1.71 5.06
C GLU A 96 14.42 2.94 4.42
N ARG A 97 13.81 3.51 3.37
CA ARG A 97 14.29 4.74 2.73
C ARG A 97 14.21 5.97 3.65
N THR A 98 13.26 6.00 4.58
CA THR A 98 13.18 7.06 5.60
C THR A 98 14.30 6.91 6.64
N LEU A 99 14.57 5.67 7.08
CA LEU A 99 15.67 5.37 8.01
C LEU A 99 17.03 5.66 7.38
N ALA A 100 17.20 5.37 6.09
CA ALA A 100 18.39 5.69 5.30
C ALA A 100 18.55 7.20 4.98
N GLY A 101 17.62 8.06 5.41
CA GLY A 101 17.66 9.50 5.16
C GLY A 101 17.36 9.93 3.72
N ILE A 102 16.96 8.99 2.86
CA ILE A 102 16.57 9.23 1.46
C ILE A 102 15.19 9.92 1.42
N ILE A 103 14.31 9.59 2.36
CA ILE A 103 13.01 10.25 2.55
C ILE A 103 13.05 11.05 3.86
N LYS A 104 12.53 12.29 3.84
CA LYS A 104 12.51 13.17 5.03
C LYS A 104 11.69 12.55 6.17
N LYS A 105 12.27 12.51 7.38
CA LYS A 105 11.72 11.91 8.63
C LYS A 105 10.42 12.50 9.19
N LYS A 106 9.81 13.49 8.54
CA LYS A 106 8.75 14.34 9.13
C LYS A 106 7.48 13.58 9.55
N TYR A 107 7.35 12.28 9.25
CA TYR A 107 6.11 11.51 9.46
C TYR A 107 6.32 10.08 9.98
N PHE A 108 7.50 9.74 10.55
CA PHE A 108 7.88 8.36 10.90
C PHE A 108 7.21 7.79 12.17
N TYR A 109 6.70 8.62 13.09
CA TYR A 109 6.29 8.18 14.44
C TYR A 109 4.92 7.48 14.56
N GLN A 110 4.12 7.34 13.49
CA GLN A 110 2.77 6.74 13.60
C GLN A 110 2.65 5.30 13.08
N TYR A 111 3.76 4.65 12.72
CA TYR A 111 3.70 3.54 11.76
C TYR A 111 4.39 2.24 12.15
N SER A 112 4.96 2.17 13.36
CA SER A 112 5.76 1.04 13.85
C SER A 112 4.98 0.03 14.70
N THR A 113 3.66 0.16 14.82
CA THR A 113 2.82 -0.79 15.56
C THR A 113 1.66 -1.23 14.68
N PHE A 114 1.77 -2.41 14.07
CA PHE A 114 0.73 -3.44 13.92
C PHE A 114 1.26 -4.65 13.16
#